data_AF-A0ABC8UTR0-F1
#
_entry.id   AF-A0ABC8UTR0-F1
#
_cell.length_a   1.000
_cell.length_b   1.000
_cell.length_c   1.000
_cell.angle_alpha   90.00
_cell.angle_beta   90.00
_cell.angle_gamma   90.00
#
_symmetry.space_group_name_H-M   'P 1'
#
loop_
_entity.id
_entity.type
_entity.pdbx_description
1 polymer ?
#
loop_
_entity_poly.entity_id
_entity_poly.type
_entity_poly.pdbx_seq_one_letter_code
_entity_poly.pdbx_strand_id
1 'polypeptide(L)'
;MIKISHHHQTPSLPKLNPMLISTLQLSSFLCLLLSTTITAAAVDDNSPWLPYTPTDYILLDCGSSSNTTDASLRSWDGDVRSQFSPSNIENTSSNATSSKSVIQVPYKTSRIFHSQFTYSFPVSAGPKFIRLYFYPVNYSELDITNSFFSLTSNDYTLLNNFSAFLTVSAMKPAVASLIKEFIVKLGTTRY
;
A
#
# COMPACT_ATOMS: atom_id res chain seq x y z
N MET A 1 11.26 8.15 5.41
CA MET A 1 11.94 7.26 4.44
C MET A 1 11.05 6.05 4.20
N ILE A 2 10.87 5.58 2.96
CA ILE A 2 10.18 4.32 2.64
C ILE A 2 11.17 3.39 1.96
N LYS A 3 11.42 2.24 2.58
CA LYS A 3 12.40 1.27 2.12
C LYS A 3 11.69 -0.01 1.70
N ILE A 4 12.01 -0.51 0.53
CA ILE A 4 11.41 -1.71 -0.05
C ILE A 4 12.54 -2.71 -0.30
N SER A 5 12.32 -3.97 0.08
CA SER A 5 13.25 -5.07 -0.16
C SER A 5 12.53 -6.23 -0.83
N HIS A 6 13.08 -6.71 -1.94
CA HIS A 6 12.66 -7.96 -2.57
C HIS A 6 13.27 -9.14 -1.82
N HIS A 7 12.49 -10.20 -1.61
CA HIS A 7 13.00 -11.45 -1.07
C HIS A 7 12.91 -12.54 -2.15
N HIS A 8 14.06 -13.11 -2.51
CA HIS A 8 14.08 -14.31 -3.35
C HIS A 8 13.73 -15.51 -2.48
N GLN A 9 12.48 -15.96 -2.51
CA GLN A 9 12.08 -17.20 -1.84
C GLN A 9 12.27 -18.39 -2.79
N THR A 10 13.02 -19.39 -2.34
CA THR A 10 12.86 -20.75 -2.85
C THR A 10 11.53 -21.29 -2.30
N PRO A 11 10.63 -21.81 -3.15
CA PRO A 11 9.34 -22.27 -2.70
C PRO A 11 9.53 -23.50 -1.81
N SER A 12 9.36 -23.33 -0.49
CA SER A 12 9.08 -24.44 0.41
C SER A 12 7.60 -24.35 0.79
N LEU A 13 6.81 -25.28 0.26
CA LEU A 13 5.42 -25.45 0.66
C LEU A 13 5.37 -25.81 2.16
N PRO A 14 4.62 -25.09 3.00
CA PRO A 14 4.13 -25.71 4.23
C PRO A 14 3.12 -26.80 3.83
N LYS A 15 3.43 -28.06 4.16
CA LYS A 15 2.43 -29.14 4.12
C LYS A 15 1.33 -28.80 5.12
N LEU A 16 0.17 -28.40 4.62
CA LEU A 16 -1.03 -28.24 5.44
C LEU A 16 -1.56 -29.64 5.76
N ASN A 17 -1.64 -29.98 7.05
CA ASN A 17 -2.20 -31.23 7.54
C ASN A 17 -3.74 -31.18 7.39
N PRO A 18 -4.37 -32.08 6.61
CA PRO A 18 -5.81 -32.07 6.42
C PRO A 18 -6.48 -33.00 7.42
N MET A 19 -6.42 -32.68 8.72
CA MET A 19 -7.23 -33.32 9.76
C MET A 19 -7.14 -32.49 11.03
N LEU A 20 -8.29 -32.34 11.72
CA LEU A 20 -8.59 -31.41 12.82
C LEU A 20 -8.79 -29.97 12.30
N ILE A 21 -9.98 -29.35 12.32
CA ILE A 21 -10.99 -29.34 13.38
C ILE A 21 -12.36 -29.19 12.71
N SER A 22 -13.18 -30.23 12.76
CA SER A 22 -14.63 -30.13 12.60
C SER A 22 -15.27 -30.21 13.98
N THR A 23 -16.40 -29.51 14.14
CA THR A 23 -17.33 -29.53 15.28
C THR A 23 -16.88 -28.82 16.56
N LEU A 24 -17.39 -27.59 16.74
CA LEU A 24 -17.77 -26.96 18.01
C LEU A 24 -18.67 -25.76 17.68
N GLN A 25 -19.90 -26.04 17.24
CA GLN A 25 -21.01 -25.08 17.28
C GLN A 25 -21.81 -25.30 18.56
N LEU A 26 -22.39 -24.21 19.07
CA LEU A 26 -23.22 -24.04 20.26
C LEU A 26 -22.46 -23.90 21.60
N SER A 27 -22.01 -22.67 21.93
CA SER A 27 -22.19 -22.11 23.29
C SER A 27 -21.68 -20.66 23.47
N SER A 28 -21.93 -19.73 22.54
CA SER A 28 -21.62 -18.31 22.80
C SER A 28 -22.56 -17.36 22.09
N PHE A 29 -23.86 -17.50 22.32
CA PHE A 29 -24.82 -16.40 22.14
C PHE A 29 -25.11 -15.80 23.51
N LEU A 30 -24.12 -15.10 24.05
CA LEU A 30 -24.33 -14.04 25.03
C LEU A 30 -23.57 -12.81 24.52
N CYS A 31 -24.11 -12.20 23.47
CA CYS A 31 -23.76 -10.83 23.11
C CYS A 31 -24.26 -9.94 24.25
N LEU A 32 -23.39 -9.62 25.21
CA LEU A 32 -23.57 -8.45 26.05
C LEU A 32 -23.58 -7.24 25.11
N LEU A 33 -24.78 -6.73 24.80
CA LEU A 33 -24.98 -5.42 24.23
C LEU A 33 -24.70 -4.39 25.33
N LEU A 34 -23.42 -4.16 25.60
CA LEU A 34 -22.98 -2.91 26.24
C LEU A 34 -23.04 -1.84 25.16
N SER A 35 -24.24 -1.29 24.95
CA SER A 35 -24.40 -0.03 24.23
C SER A 35 -23.73 1.07 25.05
N THR A 36 -22.43 1.24 24.90
CA THR A 36 -21.80 2.51 25.26
C THR A 36 -22.32 3.52 24.24
N THR A 37 -23.34 4.27 24.62
CA THR A 37 -23.70 5.50 23.93
C THR A 37 -22.46 6.37 23.96
N ILE A 38 -21.74 6.45 22.84
CA ILE A 38 -20.82 7.54 22.61
C ILE A 38 -21.75 8.76 22.56
N THR A 39 -21.82 9.51 23.66
CA THR A 39 -22.29 10.88 23.60
C THR A 39 -21.35 11.58 22.63
N ALA A 40 -21.79 11.73 21.38
CA ALA A 40 -21.27 12.79 20.54
C ALA A 40 -21.43 14.06 21.39
N ALA A 41 -20.31 14.67 21.79
CA ALA A 41 -20.36 16.06 22.22
C ALA A 41 -21.10 16.78 21.09
N ALA A 42 -22.18 17.47 21.42
CA ALA A 42 -23.00 18.20 20.47
C ALA A 42 -22.05 19.02 19.59
N VAL A 43 -21.88 18.57 18.34
CA VAL A 43 -21.23 19.39 17.35
C VAL A 43 -22.31 20.36 16.95
N ASP A 44 -22.04 21.64 17.16
CA ASP A 44 -22.84 22.73 16.64
C ASP A 44 -23.05 22.49 15.13
N ASP A 45 -24.26 22.10 14.75
CA ASP A 45 -24.67 21.79 13.36
C ASP A 45 -24.50 23.01 12.42
N ASN A 46 -24.12 24.18 12.95
CA ASN A 46 -23.83 25.40 12.21
C ASN A 46 -22.33 25.74 12.07
N SER A 47 -21.40 24.89 12.50
CA SER A 47 -20.00 25.05 12.13
C SER A 47 -19.78 24.54 10.70
N PRO A 48 -19.23 25.33 9.76
CA PRO A 48 -18.83 24.80 8.46
C PRO A 48 -17.73 23.77 8.72
N TRP A 49 -18.07 22.49 8.64
CA TRP A 49 -17.08 21.42 8.60
C TRP A 49 -16.19 21.64 7.39
N LEU A 50 -15.07 22.32 7.58
CA LEU A 50 -14.10 22.51 6.52
C LEU A 50 -13.44 21.15 6.26
N PRO A 51 -13.41 20.68 5.00
CA PRO A 51 -12.66 19.49 4.64
C PRO A 51 -11.21 19.63 5.12
N TYR A 52 -10.65 18.55 5.64
CA TYR A 52 -9.24 18.54 6.03
C TYR A 52 -8.35 18.78 4.80
N THR A 53 -7.53 19.83 4.86
CA THR A 53 -6.50 20.10 3.86
C THR A 53 -5.16 19.54 4.34
N PRO A 54 -4.62 18.49 3.72
CA PRO A 54 -3.33 17.93 4.10
C PRO A 54 -2.19 18.93 3.87
N THR A 55 -1.29 19.07 4.84
CA THR A 55 -0.07 19.87 4.71
C THR A 55 0.92 19.27 3.73
N ASP A 56 0.94 17.94 3.65
CA ASP A 56 1.79 17.16 2.77
C ASP A 56 0.88 16.26 1.94
N TYR A 57 0.81 16.51 0.64
CA TYR A 57 -0.03 15.76 -0.29
C TYR A 57 0.79 15.35 -1.51
N ILE A 58 1.33 14.13 -1.45
CA ILE A 58 2.21 13.58 -2.47
C ILE A 58 1.51 12.36 -3.08
N LEU A 59 1.37 12.38 -4.40
CA LEU A 59 0.87 11.26 -5.18
C LEU A 59 1.93 10.91 -6.22
N LEU A 60 2.47 9.70 -6.12
CA LEU A 60 3.59 9.25 -6.94
C LEU A 60 3.18 8.04 -7.79
N ASP A 61 3.25 8.19 -9.11
CA ASP A 61 2.96 7.14 -10.09
C ASP A 61 4.24 6.37 -10.42
N CYS A 62 4.36 5.17 -9.86
CA CYS A 62 5.55 4.35 -9.93
C CYS A 62 5.76 3.82 -11.35
N GLY A 63 6.94 4.02 -11.94
CA GLY A 63 7.29 3.63 -13.29
C GLY A 63 6.85 4.63 -14.38
N SER A 64 6.12 5.68 -14.03
CA SER A 64 5.73 6.73 -14.98
C SER A 64 6.84 7.78 -15.15
N SER A 65 7.09 8.17 -16.39
CA SER A 65 8.05 9.23 -16.74
C SER A 65 7.44 10.63 -16.83
N SER A 66 6.14 10.76 -16.59
CA SER A 66 5.41 12.01 -16.74
C SER A 66 4.33 12.15 -15.69
N ASN A 67 4.08 13.39 -15.30
CA ASN A 67 2.94 13.71 -14.45
C ASN A 67 1.64 13.44 -15.20
N THR A 68 0.63 12.97 -14.47
CA THR A 68 -0.66 12.60 -15.05
C THR A 68 -1.78 12.83 -14.05
N THR A 69 -3.02 12.77 -14.52
CA THR A 69 -4.21 13.00 -13.70
C THR A 69 -5.07 11.75 -13.69
N ASP A 70 -5.56 11.36 -12.52
CA ASP A 70 -6.49 10.24 -12.41
C ASP A 70 -7.94 10.63 -12.69
N ALA A 71 -8.83 9.64 -12.70
CA ALA A 71 -10.27 9.86 -12.94
C ALA A 71 -10.95 10.72 -11.87
N SER A 72 -10.31 10.92 -10.71
CA SER A 72 -10.77 11.78 -9.63
C SER A 72 -10.13 13.18 -9.67
N LEU A 73 -9.50 13.54 -10.79
CA LEU A 73 -8.83 14.83 -11.02
C LEU A 73 -7.66 15.11 -10.06
N ARG A 74 -7.05 14.06 -9.50
CA ARG A 74 -5.84 14.20 -8.67
C ARG A 74 -4.61 14.14 -9.55
N SER A 75 -3.67 15.06 -9.34
CA SER A 75 -2.37 15.08 -10.02
C SER A 75 -1.41 14.07 -9.37
N TRP A 76 -0.80 13.22 -10.18
CA TRP A 76 0.20 12.24 -9.81
C TRP A 76 1.52 12.58 -10.48
N ASP A 77 2.61 12.66 -9.71
CA ASP A 77 3.95 12.87 -10.23
C ASP A 77 4.53 11.55 -10.76
N GLY A 78 5.21 11.58 -11.90
CA GLY A 78 5.96 10.42 -12.37
C GLY A 78 7.20 10.18 -11.51
N ASP A 79 7.49 8.94 -11.15
CA ASP A 79 8.62 8.64 -10.27
C ASP A 79 9.99 8.56 -10.97
N VAL A 80 10.01 8.42 -12.30
CA VAL A 80 11.25 8.30 -13.08
C VAL A 80 12.02 9.61 -12.95
N ARG A 81 13.19 9.55 -12.31
CA ARG A 81 14.03 10.71 -11.97
C ARG A 81 13.31 11.76 -11.12
N SER A 82 12.28 11.37 -10.36
CA SER A 82 11.68 12.26 -9.37
C SER A 82 12.65 12.59 -8.25
N GLN A 83 12.43 13.72 -7.57
CA GLN A 83 13.18 14.10 -6.37
C GLN A 83 13.02 13.10 -5.20
N PHE A 84 12.04 12.21 -5.27
CA PHE A 84 11.77 11.22 -4.23
C PHE A 84 12.57 9.92 -4.45
N SER A 85 13.00 9.68 -5.69
CA SER A 85 13.73 8.50 -6.13
C SER A 85 15.22 8.59 -5.76
N PRO A 86 15.86 7.48 -5.33
CA PRO A 86 17.29 7.49 -5.10
C PRO A 86 18.06 7.64 -6.42
N SER A 87 19.27 8.19 -6.37
CA SER A 87 20.09 8.46 -7.56
C SER A 87 20.45 7.20 -8.36
N ASN A 88 20.48 6.03 -7.72
CA ASN A 88 20.79 4.73 -8.31
C ASN A 88 19.54 3.87 -8.59
N ILE A 89 18.34 4.48 -8.69
CA ILE A 89 17.08 3.74 -8.85
C ILE A 89 17.09 2.78 -10.06
N GLU A 90 17.73 3.17 -11.17
CA GLU A 90 17.83 2.35 -12.39
C GLU A 90 18.71 1.10 -12.23
N ASN A 91 19.60 1.06 -11.22
CA ASN A 91 20.41 -0.12 -10.92
C ASN A 91 19.68 -1.14 -10.03
N THR A 92 18.60 -0.70 -9.37
CA THR A 92 17.87 -1.50 -8.37
C THR A 92 16.45 -1.84 -8.81
N SER A 93 15.98 -1.24 -9.90
CA SER A 93 14.60 -1.34 -10.36
C SER A 93 14.47 -1.10 -11.86
N SER A 94 13.31 -1.45 -12.41
CA SER A 94 12.94 -1.16 -13.79
C SER A 94 11.50 -0.65 -13.86
N ASN A 95 11.22 0.23 -14.81
CA ASN A 95 9.86 0.70 -15.10
C ASN A 95 9.14 -0.33 -15.95
N ALA A 96 7.84 -0.49 -15.72
CA ALA A 96 7.04 -1.45 -16.45
C ALA A 96 5.63 -0.91 -16.68
N THR A 97 5.03 -1.30 -17.81
CA THR A 97 3.71 -0.83 -18.24
C THR A 97 2.87 -2.03 -18.60
N SER A 98 1.67 -2.14 -18.01
CA SER A 98 0.76 -3.24 -18.31
C SER A 98 -0.26 -2.83 -19.36
N SER A 99 -0.39 -3.67 -20.40
CA SER A 99 -1.51 -3.61 -21.35
C SER A 99 -2.81 -4.19 -20.77
N LYS A 100 -2.72 -4.91 -19.64
CA LYS A 100 -3.86 -5.56 -18.98
C LYS A 100 -4.53 -4.66 -17.93
N SER A 101 -3.92 -3.52 -17.59
CA SER A 101 -4.53 -2.60 -16.63
C SER A 101 -5.72 -1.86 -17.23
N VAL A 102 -6.90 -2.15 -16.66
CA VAL A 102 -8.15 -1.47 -17.02
C VAL A 102 -8.17 -0.05 -16.45
N ILE A 103 -7.53 0.16 -15.29
CA ILE A 103 -7.44 1.48 -14.64
C ILE A 103 -6.10 2.13 -15.02
N GLN A 104 -6.14 3.36 -15.52
CA GLN A 104 -4.94 4.03 -16.02
C GLN A 104 -4.03 4.48 -14.88
N VAL A 105 -4.47 5.42 -14.03
CA VAL A 105 -3.62 6.01 -12.99
C VAL A 105 -4.12 5.55 -11.61
N PRO A 106 -3.25 5.06 -10.70
CA PRO A 106 -1.80 4.85 -10.84
C PRO A 106 -1.44 3.39 -11.20
N TYR A 107 -2.31 2.65 -11.90
CA TYR A 107 -2.19 1.19 -12.04
C TYR A 107 -1.65 0.71 -13.39
N LYS A 108 -1.58 1.56 -14.42
CA LYS A 108 -1.05 1.18 -15.74
C LYS A 108 0.46 0.99 -15.71
N THR A 109 1.13 1.80 -14.91
CA THR A 109 2.58 1.80 -14.71
C THR A 109 2.91 1.16 -13.36
N SER A 110 4.09 0.55 -13.30
CA SER A 110 4.65 0.04 -12.06
C SER A 110 6.17 0.16 -12.09
N ARG A 111 6.79 0.30 -10.90
CA ARG A 111 8.22 0.10 -10.74
C ARG A 111 8.47 -1.26 -10.12
N ILE A 112 9.26 -2.06 -10.81
CA ILE A 112 9.65 -3.41 -10.41
C ILE A 112 11.01 -3.34 -9.74
N PHE A 113 11.11 -3.85 -8.52
CA PHE A 113 12.33 -3.80 -7.72
C PHE A 113 13.06 -5.14 -7.77
N HIS A 114 14.32 -5.10 -8.21
CA HIS A 114 15.19 -6.29 -8.28
C HIS A 114 16.06 -6.44 -7.04
N SER A 115 16.26 -5.34 -6.31
CA SER A 115 16.99 -5.30 -5.07
C SER A 115 16.43 -4.22 -4.15
N GLN A 116 16.98 -4.16 -2.94
CA GLN A 116 16.55 -3.20 -1.94
C GLN A 116 16.85 -1.76 -2.38
N PHE A 117 15.87 -0.88 -2.23
CA PHE A 117 16.05 0.55 -2.47
C PHE A 117 15.11 1.36 -1.55
N THR A 118 15.24 2.69 -1.61
CA THR A 118 14.58 3.59 -0.68
C THR A 118 14.08 4.85 -1.38
N TYR A 119 12.79 5.16 -1.23
CA TYR A 119 12.25 6.49 -1.51
C TYR A 119 12.40 7.43 -0.30
N SER A 120 12.64 8.71 -0.59
CA SER A 120 12.74 9.76 0.41
C SER A 120 11.73 10.86 0.13
N PHE A 121 10.86 11.16 1.09
CA PHE A 121 9.82 12.18 0.97
C PHE A 121 10.10 13.30 1.97
N PRO A 122 10.30 14.56 1.51
CA PRO A 122 10.40 15.71 2.39
C PRO A 122 9.00 16.08 2.88
N VAL A 123 8.66 15.66 4.10
CA VAL A 123 7.34 15.90 4.69
C VAL A 123 7.47 16.46 6.10
N SER A 124 6.45 17.19 6.54
CA SER A 124 6.40 17.73 7.91
C SER A 124 6.31 16.62 8.98
N ALA A 125 6.71 16.95 10.22
CA ALA A 125 6.52 16.06 11.36
C ALA A 125 5.03 15.82 11.66
N GLY A 126 4.73 14.78 12.45
CA GLY A 126 3.37 14.41 12.84
C GLY A 126 2.80 13.19 12.09
N PRO A 127 1.52 12.87 12.30
CA PRO A 127 0.87 11.74 11.65
C PRO A 127 0.79 11.92 10.13
N LYS A 128 1.04 10.85 9.39
CA LYS A 128 0.96 10.81 7.93
C LYS A 128 0.24 9.56 7.47
N PHE A 129 -0.63 9.72 6.47
CA PHE A 129 -1.19 8.60 5.74
C PHE A 129 -0.19 8.10 4.71
N ILE A 130 0.05 6.79 4.70
CA ILE A 130 0.78 6.10 3.64
C ILE A 130 -0.21 5.17 2.95
N ARG A 131 -0.50 5.44 1.67
CA ARG A 131 -1.36 4.60 0.82
C ARG A 131 -0.51 3.92 -0.25
N LEU A 132 -0.52 2.60 -0.24
CA LEU A 132 0.17 1.77 -1.23
C LEU A 132 -0.87 1.18 -2.17
N TYR A 133 -0.67 1.39 -3.48
CA TYR A 133 -1.59 0.97 -4.53
C TYR A 133 -1.01 -0.25 -5.24
N PHE A 134 -1.74 -1.36 -5.21
CA PHE A 134 -1.32 -2.62 -5.83
C PHE A 134 -2.35 -3.08 -6.85
N TYR A 135 -1.87 -3.46 -8.03
CA TYR A 135 -2.68 -4.08 -9.06
C TYR A 135 -1.91 -5.27 -9.62
N PRO A 136 -2.09 -6.48 -9.05
CA PRO A 136 -1.22 -7.62 -9.34
C PRO A 136 -1.57 -8.27 -10.69
N VAL A 137 -1.18 -7.60 -11.78
CA VAL A 137 -1.20 -8.10 -13.15
C VAL A 137 0.22 -8.16 -13.71
N ASN A 138 0.38 -8.78 -14.87
CA ASN A 138 1.67 -8.80 -15.54
C ASN A 138 1.99 -7.40 -16.10
N TYR A 139 3.08 -6.79 -15.62
CA TYR A 139 3.68 -5.57 -16.15
C TYR A 139 4.90 -5.83 -17.02
N SER A 140 5.49 -7.02 -16.90
CA SER A 140 6.69 -7.47 -17.60
C SER A 140 6.60 -8.98 -17.81
N GLU A 141 7.67 -9.61 -18.26
CA GLU A 141 7.78 -11.08 -18.37
C GLU A 141 7.95 -11.79 -17.00
N LEU A 142 7.94 -11.03 -15.89
CA LEU A 142 8.08 -11.60 -14.56
C LEU A 142 6.79 -12.31 -14.10
N ASP A 143 6.98 -13.44 -13.43
CA ASP A 143 5.92 -14.19 -12.77
C ASP A 143 5.51 -13.49 -11.46
N ILE A 144 4.35 -12.84 -11.49
CA ILE A 144 3.79 -12.11 -10.35
C ILE A 144 3.49 -13.00 -9.14
N THR A 145 3.36 -14.32 -9.33
CA THR A 145 3.10 -15.26 -8.23
C THR A 145 4.31 -15.40 -7.31
N ASN A 146 5.51 -15.08 -7.81
CA ASN A 146 6.77 -15.06 -7.07
C ASN A 146 7.09 -13.68 -6.47
N SER A 147 6.18 -12.70 -6.59
CA SER A 147 6.40 -11.37 -6.03
C SER A 147 6.15 -11.37 -4.53
N PHE A 148 7.24 -11.35 -3.76
CA PHE A 148 7.25 -11.19 -2.32
C PHE A 148 8.23 -10.08 -1.91
N PHE A 149 7.74 -9.16 -1.09
CA PHE A 149 8.56 -8.05 -0.63
C PHE A 149 8.16 -7.61 0.78
N SER A 150 9.08 -6.88 1.39
CA SER A 150 8.88 -6.21 2.66
C SER A 150 9.02 -4.70 2.46
N LEU A 151 8.22 -3.94 3.20
CA LEU A 151 8.22 -2.49 3.15
C LEU A 151 8.29 -1.94 4.56
N THR A 152 9.28 -1.10 4.80
CA THR A 152 9.43 -0.36 6.05
C THR A 152 9.31 1.14 5.81
N SER A 153 8.80 1.84 6.82
CA SER A 153 8.83 3.29 6.87
C SER A 153 9.40 3.74 8.21
N ASN A 154 10.59 4.33 8.18
CA ASN A 154 11.41 4.58 9.37
C ASN A 154 11.51 3.30 10.23
N ASP A 155 11.09 3.36 11.51
CA ASP A 155 11.16 2.24 12.46
C ASP A 155 9.99 1.26 12.35
N TYR A 156 9.05 1.49 11.42
CA TYR A 156 7.86 0.67 11.25
C TYR A 156 8.01 -0.31 10.08
N THR A 157 7.71 -1.58 10.33
CA THR A 157 7.47 -2.55 9.26
C THR A 157 6.00 -2.49 8.86
N LEU A 158 5.71 -2.01 7.66
CA LEU A 158 4.33 -1.87 7.16
C LEU A 158 3.86 -3.13 6.44
N LEU A 159 4.76 -3.77 5.69
CA LEU A 159 4.53 -5.03 5.01
C LEU A 159 5.73 -5.95 5.26
N ASN A 160 5.47 -7.23 5.48
CA ASN A 160 6.50 -8.24 5.65
C ASN A 160 6.11 -9.49 4.85
N ASN A 161 7.02 -9.98 4.00
CA ASN A 161 6.79 -11.13 3.12
C ASN A 161 5.43 -11.06 2.39
N PHE A 162 5.10 -9.89 1.88
CA PHE A 162 3.78 -9.59 1.33
C PHE A 162 3.71 -9.94 -0.16
N SER A 163 2.63 -10.62 -0.55
CA SER A 163 2.24 -10.85 -1.95
C SER A 163 0.91 -10.18 -2.25
N ALA A 164 0.93 -9.20 -3.15
CA ALA A 164 -0.27 -8.54 -3.64
C ALA A 164 -1.17 -9.52 -4.41
N PHE A 165 -0.56 -10.40 -5.22
CA PHE A 165 -1.27 -11.41 -6.00
C PHE A 165 -2.10 -12.32 -5.09
N LEU A 166 -1.46 -12.99 -4.13
CA LEU A 166 -2.15 -13.90 -3.21
C LEU A 166 -3.24 -13.19 -2.41
N THR A 167 -2.97 -11.95 -1.97
CA THR A 167 -3.95 -11.16 -1.22
C THR A 167 -5.20 -10.88 -2.06
N VAL A 168 -5.03 -10.36 -3.28
CA VAL A 168 -6.15 -10.03 -4.17
C VAL A 168 -6.91 -11.28 -4.60
N SER A 169 -6.22 -12.38 -4.92
CA SER A 169 -6.85 -13.65 -5.31
C SER A 169 -7.73 -14.25 -4.21
N ALA A 170 -7.39 -14.02 -2.94
CA ALA A 170 -8.15 -14.52 -1.79
C ALA A 170 -9.38 -13.66 -1.44
N MET A 171 -9.47 -12.41 -1.92
CA MET A 171 -10.55 -11.50 -1.55
C MET A 171 -11.91 -11.92 -2.14
N LYS A 172 -12.96 -11.77 -1.32
CA LYS A 172 -14.36 -11.99 -1.69
C LYS A 172 -15.18 -10.78 -1.24
N PRO A 173 -15.98 -10.13 -2.12
CA PRO A 173 -16.08 -10.39 -3.57
C PRO A 173 -14.75 -10.15 -4.30
N ALA A 174 -14.65 -10.68 -5.53
CA ALA A 174 -13.45 -10.53 -6.33
C ALA A 174 -13.17 -9.05 -6.63
N VAL A 175 -11.95 -8.61 -6.37
CA VAL A 175 -11.45 -7.26 -6.68
C VAL A 175 -10.24 -7.38 -7.59
N ALA A 176 -9.97 -6.34 -8.38
CA ALA A 176 -8.85 -6.35 -9.30
C ALA A 176 -7.59 -5.68 -8.71
N SER A 177 -7.77 -4.76 -7.75
CA SER A 177 -6.71 -4.01 -7.08
C SER A 177 -6.86 -4.05 -5.57
N LEU A 178 -5.81 -3.61 -4.87
CA LEU A 178 -5.75 -3.50 -3.42
C LEU A 178 -5.08 -2.18 -3.05
N ILE A 179 -5.66 -1.48 -2.08
CA ILE A 179 -5.03 -0.34 -1.42
C ILE A 179 -4.75 -0.73 0.02
N LYS A 180 -3.50 -0.53 0.46
CA LYS A 180 -3.12 -0.64 1.87
C LYS A 180 -2.87 0.75 2.43
N GLU A 181 -3.59 1.10 3.49
CA GLU A 181 -3.47 2.40 4.16
C GLU A 181 -2.89 2.21 5.57
N PHE A 182 -1.92 3.06 5.92
CA PHE A 182 -1.29 3.10 7.24
C PHE A 182 -1.24 4.54 7.74
N ILE A 183 -1.29 4.71 9.06
CA ILE A 183 -0.98 5.99 9.72
C ILE A 183 0.36 5.82 10.42
N VAL A 184 1.36 6.59 10.00
CA VAL A 184 2.71 6.59 10.59
C VAL A 184 2.97 7.94 11.23
N LYS A 185 3.46 7.93 12.47
CA LYS A 185 3.86 9.15 13.17
C LYS A 185 5.32 9.46 12.88
N LEU A 186 5.59 10.62 12.30
CA LEU A 186 6.93 11.11 12.06
C LEU A 186 7.36 12.04 13.19
N GLY A 187 8.55 11.81 13.75
CA GLY A 187 9.18 12.72 14.70
C GLY A 187 9.76 13.96 14.00
N THR A 188 9.98 15.03 14.76
CA THR A 188 10.89 16.09 14.33
C THR A 188 12.31 15.53 14.32
N THR A 189 12.97 15.55 13.18
CA THR A 189 14.41 15.23 13.10
C THR A 189 15.13 16.23 14.01
N ARG A 190 15.57 15.79 15.19
CA ARG A 190 16.49 16.59 16.01
C ARG A 190 17.87 16.37 15.41
N TYR A 191 18.41 17.40 14.77
CA TYR A 191 19.83 17.47 14.46
C TYR A 191 20.63 17.55 15.76
#